data_AF-U7VDA1-F1
#
_entry.id   AF-U7VDA1-F1
#
_cell.length_a   1.000
_cell.length_b   1.000
_cell.length_c   1.000
_cell.angle_alpha   90.00
_cell.angle_beta   90.00
_cell.angle_gamma   90.00
#
_symmetry.space_group_name_H-M   'P 1'
#
loop_
_entity.id
_entity.type
_entity.pdbx_description
1 polymer ?
#
loop_
_entity_poly.entity_id
_entity_poly.type
_entity_poly.pdbx_seq_one_letter_code
_entity_poly.pdbx_strand_id
1 'polypeptide(L)'
;MEKGFKQILILLAVFIVFFLSKKMFAKPRVVLGKNMEVRNMKEVKLNAKIVTPRGDINLVLFPEVAPVTVLNFAHLAMRGYYNGIKFHRVIEDFMIQGGDPTGTGTGGPGYQFIDEFKEGVVFDKKGILAMANAGPETNGSQFFITHVETPWLNYKHTIFGEVVSEADQKVVDSVKQGDIIERIEITGDVEEFLKNEENAEFTAQMDEILDSQFPNLVQY
;
A
#
# COMPACT_ATOMS: atom_id res chain seq x y z
N MET A 1 47.58 34.19 3.39
CA MET A 1 47.27 32.76 3.14
C MET A 1 46.56 32.09 4.31
N GLU A 2 46.94 32.37 5.56
CA GLU A 2 46.40 31.66 6.75
C GLU A 2 44.90 31.87 7.05
N LYS A 3 44.36 33.08 6.81
CA LYS A 3 42.95 33.39 7.10
C LYS A 3 41.96 32.68 6.17
N GLY A 4 42.31 32.51 4.89
CA GLY A 4 41.46 31.82 3.90
C GLY A 4 41.37 30.31 4.17
N PHE A 5 42.46 29.71 4.64
CA PHE A 5 42.48 28.28 4.98
C PHE A 5 41.60 27.97 6.21
N LYS A 6 41.62 28.84 7.23
CA LYS A 6 40.75 28.71 8.42
C LYS A 6 39.26 28.85 8.08
N GLN A 7 38.88 29.74 7.15
CA GLN A 7 37.48 29.87 6.70
C GLN A 7 36.99 28.63 5.94
N ILE A 8 37.82 28.04 5.08
CA ILE A 8 37.49 26.82 4.35
C ILE A 8 37.29 25.63 5.32
N LEU A 9 38.14 25.50 6.33
CA LEU A 9 38.02 24.46 7.37
C LEU A 9 36.74 24.61 8.21
N ILE A 10 36.34 25.83 8.56
CA ILE A 10 35.09 26.08 9.30
C ILE A 10 33.87 25.75 8.44
N LEU A 11 33.86 26.14 7.16
CA LEU A 11 32.77 25.81 6.23
C LEU A 11 32.64 24.30 6.01
N LEU A 12 33.75 23.58 5.86
CA LEU A 12 33.77 22.12 5.75
C LEU A 12 33.23 21.45 7.03
N ALA A 13 33.62 21.93 8.21
CA ALA A 13 33.14 21.40 9.47
C ALA A 13 31.62 21.62 9.65
N VAL A 14 31.10 22.81 9.33
CA VAL A 14 29.66 23.10 9.38
C VAL A 14 28.88 22.24 8.38
N PHE A 15 29.42 22.05 7.16
CA PHE A 15 28.78 21.20 6.15
C PHE A 15 28.75 19.73 6.55
N ILE A 16 29.83 19.22 7.14
CA ILE A 16 29.91 17.85 7.67
C ILE A 16 28.96 17.66 8.85
N VAL A 17 28.87 18.62 9.78
CA VAL A 17 27.92 18.57 10.91
C VAL A 17 26.48 18.64 10.42
N PHE A 18 26.18 19.45 9.40
CA PHE A 18 24.84 19.54 8.80
C PHE A 18 24.44 18.26 8.04
N PHE A 19 25.41 17.58 7.41
CA PHE A 19 25.17 16.29 6.76
C PHE A 19 25.08 15.13 7.76
N LEU A 20 25.91 15.13 8.81
CA LEU A 20 25.86 14.16 9.91
C LEU A 20 24.55 14.29 10.70
N SER A 21 24.06 15.50 10.94
CA SER A 21 22.77 15.71 11.62
C SER A 21 21.61 15.21 10.77
N LYS A 22 21.57 15.48 9.45
CA LYS A 22 20.53 14.91 8.57
C LYS A 22 20.53 13.37 8.54
N LYS A 23 21.71 12.73 8.59
CA LYS A 23 21.81 11.27 8.70
C LYS A 23 21.37 10.73 10.08
N MET A 24 21.62 11.49 11.16
CA MET A 24 21.26 11.11 12.53
C MET A 24 19.78 11.30 12.88
N PHE A 25 19.02 12.08 12.11
CA PHE A 25 17.59 12.34 12.35
C PHE A 25 16.64 11.65 11.35
N ALA A 26 17.13 10.72 10.54
CA ALA A 26 16.23 9.79 9.86
C ALA A 26 15.69 8.82 10.93
N LYS A 27 14.40 8.92 11.27
CA LYS A 27 13.74 7.92 12.12
C LYS A 27 13.95 6.54 11.49
N PRO A 28 14.27 5.49 12.27
CA PRO A 28 14.33 4.13 11.75
C PRO A 28 13.00 3.80 11.07
N ARG A 29 13.06 3.36 9.82
CA ARG A 29 11.88 2.97 9.05
C ARG A 29 11.42 1.62 9.61
N VAL A 30 10.21 1.56 10.17
CA VAL A 30 9.65 0.31 10.68
C VAL A 30 9.33 -0.57 9.47
N VAL A 31 9.93 -1.76 9.43
CA VAL A 31 9.60 -2.83 8.47
C VAL A 31 8.72 -3.81 9.22
N LEU A 32 7.42 -3.77 8.95
CA LEU A 32 6.45 -4.64 9.62
C LEU A 32 6.39 -6.02 8.91
N GLY A 33 6.11 -7.11 9.67
CA GLY A 33 5.60 -8.36 9.09
C GLY A 33 6.58 -9.52 8.87
N LYS A 34 7.79 -9.51 9.47
CA LYS A 34 8.83 -10.51 9.15
C LYS A 34 8.55 -11.95 9.59
N ASN A 35 7.48 -12.25 10.35
CA ASN A 35 7.24 -13.58 10.93
C ASN A 35 5.74 -13.97 11.08
N MET A 36 4.82 -13.47 10.24
CA MET A 36 3.44 -13.99 10.30
C MET A 36 3.45 -15.46 9.84
N GLU A 37 3.18 -16.40 10.75
CA GLU A 37 3.04 -17.80 10.38
C GLU A 37 1.68 -17.97 9.70
N VAL A 38 1.68 -18.43 8.44
CA VAL A 38 0.45 -18.75 7.69
C VAL A 38 -0.25 -19.95 8.35
N ARG A 39 -0.98 -19.73 9.46
CA ARG A 39 -1.79 -20.76 10.08
C ARG A 39 -3.17 -20.76 9.42
N ASN A 40 -3.29 -21.65 8.44
CA ASN A 40 -4.52 -22.10 7.78
C ASN A 40 -5.55 -21.02 7.39
N MET A 41 -5.14 -20.02 6.61
CA MET A 41 -6.04 -19.01 6.02
C MET A 41 -6.88 -19.51 4.82
N LYS A 42 -6.92 -20.83 4.58
CA LYS A 42 -7.62 -21.43 3.43
C LYS A 42 -9.14 -21.23 3.46
N GLU A 43 -9.72 -20.91 4.61
CA GLU A 43 -11.17 -20.75 4.77
C GLU A 43 -11.62 -19.29 4.90
N VAL A 44 -10.68 -18.36 5.12
CA VAL A 44 -10.98 -16.93 5.28
C VAL A 44 -11.37 -16.33 3.94
N LYS A 45 -12.58 -15.79 3.83
CA LYS A 45 -13.08 -15.11 2.64
C LYS A 45 -13.17 -13.62 2.92
N LEU A 46 -12.41 -12.84 2.17
CA LEU A 46 -12.44 -11.38 2.25
C LEU A 46 -12.70 -10.79 0.88
N ASN A 47 -13.56 -9.77 0.87
CA ASN A 47 -13.87 -8.99 -0.32
C ASN A 47 -13.72 -7.51 0.00
N ALA A 48 -13.40 -6.72 -1.03
CA ALA A 48 -13.42 -5.27 -0.95
C ALA A 48 -14.33 -4.70 -2.02
N LYS A 49 -15.00 -3.59 -1.71
CA LYS A 49 -15.72 -2.77 -2.68
C LYS A 49 -15.14 -1.37 -2.67
N ILE A 50 -14.54 -0.97 -3.78
CA ILE A 50 -14.08 0.40 -3.98
C ILE A 50 -15.23 1.18 -4.62
N VAL A 51 -15.78 2.15 -3.88
CA VAL A 51 -16.86 3.01 -4.37
C VAL A 51 -16.24 4.21 -5.07
N THR A 52 -16.64 4.43 -6.32
CA THR A 52 -16.13 5.53 -7.15
C THR A 52 -17.27 6.23 -7.88
N PRO A 53 -17.05 7.46 -8.39
CA PRO A 53 -18.03 8.14 -9.24
C PRO A 53 -18.34 7.41 -10.57
N ARG A 54 -17.52 6.41 -10.95
CA ARG A 54 -17.69 5.59 -12.15
C ARG A 54 -18.53 4.33 -11.90
N GLY A 55 -18.82 4.03 -10.64
CA GLY A 55 -19.43 2.79 -10.20
C GLY A 55 -18.58 2.08 -9.14
N ASP A 56 -19.09 0.95 -8.67
CA ASP A 56 -18.42 0.12 -7.67
C ASP A 56 -17.46 -0.87 -8.35
N ILE A 57 -16.27 -1.03 -7.79
CA ILE A 57 -15.32 -2.09 -8.17
C ILE A 57 -15.31 -3.12 -7.05
N ASN A 58 -15.89 -4.28 -7.29
CA ASN A 58 -15.87 -5.39 -6.34
C ASN A 58 -14.63 -6.27 -6.57
N LEU A 59 -13.96 -6.64 -5.47
CA LEU A 59 -12.70 -7.36 -5.44
C LEU A 59 -12.80 -8.56 -4.50
N VAL A 60 -12.22 -9.69 -4.90
CA VAL A 60 -11.86 -10.79 -3.99
C VAL A 60 -10.43 -10.54 -3.51
N LEU A 61 -10.18 -10.70 -2.21
CA LEU A 61 -8.85 -10.59 -1.61
C LEU A 61 -8.27 -11.98 -1.33
N PHE A 62 -6.95 -12.11 -1.37
CA PHE A 62 -6.24 -13.39 -1.26
C PHE A 62 -5.36 -13.49 0.01
N PRO A 63 -5.96 -13.61 1.22
CA PRO A 63 -5.20 -13.71 2.46
C PRO A 63 -4.29 -14.95 2.51
N GLU A 64 -4.60 -16.01 1.77
CA GLU A 64 -3.77 -17.22 1.63
C GLU A 64 -2.58 -17.07 0.66
N VAL A 65 -2.50 -15.93 -0.03
CA VAL A 65 -1.41 -15.56 -0.94
C VAL A 65 -0.54 -14.48 -0.32
N ALA A 66 -1.16 -13.41 0.19
CA ALA A 66 -0.47 -12.22 0.67
C ALA A 66 -1.13 -11.69 1.97
N PRO A 67 -1.02 -12.43 3.09
CA PRO A 67 -1.72 -12.08 4.32
C PRO A 67 -1.36 -10.73 4.91
N VAL A 68 -0.08 -10.35 4.91
CA VAL A 68 0.36 -9.04 5.44
C VAL A 68 -0.23 -7.92 4.57
N THR A 69 -0.24 -8.12 3.26
CA THR A 69 -0.78 -7.16 2.31
C THR A 69 -2.29 -7.00 2.44
N VAL A 70 -3.03 -8.11 2.55
CA VAL A 70 -4.48 -8.10 2.75
C VAL A 70 -4.83 -7.47 4.10
N LEU A 71 -4.10 -7.81 5.17
CA LEU A 71 -4.23 -7.18 6.50
C LEU A 71 -4.04 -5.67 6.41
N ASN A 72 -2.95 -5.23 5.81
CA ASN A 72 -2.64 -3.81 5.63
C ASN A 72 -3.73 -3.08 4.85
N PHE A 73 -4.13 -3.62 3.69
CA PHE A 73 -5.14 -3.00 2.83
C PHE A 73 -6.51 -2.91 3.52
N ALA A 74 -6.95 -4.00 4.15
CA ALA A 74 -8.21 -4.06 4.86
C ALA A 74 -8.23 -3.09 6.05
N HIS A 75 -7.20 -3.11 6.89
CA HIS A 75 -7.12 -2.22 8.06
C HIS A 75 -7.12 -0.74 7.65
N LEU A 76 -6.32 -0.36 6.65
CA LEU A 76 -6.34 1.01 6.11
C LEU A 76 -7.72 1.41 5.58
N ALA A 77 -8.40 0.53 4.85
CA ALA A 77 -9.76 0.77 4.37
C ALA A 77 -10.75 0.98 5.52
N MET A 78 -10.70 0.16 6.56
CA MET A 78 -11.59 0.26 7.73
C MET A 78 -11.36 1.53 8.54
N ARG A 79 -10.12 2.02 8.58
CA ARG A 79 -9.78 3.33 9.17
C ARG A 79 -10.19 4.52 8.30
N GLY A 80 -10.74 4.28 7.11
CA GLY A 80 -11.14 5.31 6.15
C GLY A 80 -9.96 6.00 5.46
N TYR A 81 -8.77 5.38 5.47
CA TYR A 81 -7.54 5.96 4.93
C TYR A 81 -7.66 6.32 3.45
N TYR A 82 -8.38 5.49 2.67
CA TYR A 82 -8.52 5.68 1.23
C TYR A 82 -9.59 6.69 0.83
N ASN A 83 -10.39 7.19 1.79
CA ASN A 83 -11.53 8.05 1.48
C ASN A 83 -11.05 9.40 0.92
N GLY A 84 -11.51 9.74 -0.29
CA GLY A 84 -11.13 10.95 -1.02
C GLY A 84 -9.77 10.86 -1.72
N ILE A 85 -9.04 9.74 -1.61
CA ILE A 85 -7.77 9.55 -2.33
C ILE A 85 -8.03 9.39 -3.82
N LYS A 86 -7.17 9.97 -4.66
CA LYS A 86 -7.26 9.90 -6.12
C LYS A 86 -6.60 8.64 -6.67
N PHE A 87 -7.14 8.15 -7.78
CA PHE A 87 -6.36 7.42 -8.77
C PHE A 87 -5.41 8.39 -9.48
N HIS A 88 -4.25 8.61 -8.88
CA HIS A 88 -3.31 9.66 -9.29
C HIS A 88 -2.55 9.32 -10.57
N ARG A 89 -2.51 8.04 -10.96
CA ARG A 89 -1.87 7.58 -12.20
C ARG A 89 -2.76 6.55 -12.88
N VAL A 90 -3.24 6.87 -14.08
CA VAL A 90 -4.06 5.97 -14.89
C VAL A 90 -3.44 5.91 -16.28
N ILE A 91 -3.18 4.69 -16.76
CA ILE A 91 -2.57 4.46 -18.07
C ILE A 91 -3.44 3.44 -18.79
N GLU A 92 -4.06 3.89 -19.87
CA GLU A 92 -4.86 3.05 -20.77
C GLU A 92 -4.06 1.84 -21.24
N ASP A 93 -4.73 0.68 -21.35
CA ASP A 93 -4.13 -0.61 -21.66
C ASP A 93 -2.97 -1.01 -20.73
N PHE A 94 -2.96 -0.49 -19.50
CA PHE A 94 -2.02 -0.90 -18.47
C PHE A 94 -2.68 -1.08 -17.11
N MET A 95 -2.98 0.00 -16.39
CA MET A 95 -3.55 -0.06 -15.04
C MET A 95 -4.11 1.27 -14.54
N ILE A 96 -4.91 1.20 -13.46
CA ILE A 96 -5.26 2.32 -12.59
C ILE A 96 -4.49 2.21 -11.27
N GLN A 97 -3.84 3.27 -10.80
CA GLN A 97 -3.07 3.30 -9.55
C GLN A 97 -3.58 4.38 -8.60
N GLY A 98 -3.81 3.99 -7.35
CA GLY A 98 -4.34 4.82 -6.27
C GLY A 98 -3.63 4.57 -4.94
N GLY A 99 -4.21 5.05 -3.85
CA GLY A 99 -3.72 4.79 -2.49
C GLY A 99 -2.61 5.72 -1.98
N ASP A 100 -2.30 6.81 -2.68
CA ASP A 100 -1.40 7.86 -2.19
C ASP A 100 -2.20 9.02 -1.56
N PRO A 101 -2.10 9.29 -0.24
CA PRO A 101 -2.84 10.36 0.43
C PRO A 101 -2.47 11.76 -0.08
N THR A 102 -1.29 11.92 -0.65
CA THR A 102 -0.82 13.18 -1.25
C THR A 102 -1.24 13.32 -2.72
N GLY A 103 -1.58 12.20 -3.38
CA GLY A 103 -1.87 12.14 -4.81
C GLY A 103 -0.68 12.45 -5.73
N THR A 104 0.56 12.37 -5.22
CA THR A 104 1.78 12.73 -5.96
C THR A 104 2.52 11.53 -6.56
N GLY A 105 2.16 10.32 -6.14
CA GLY A 105 2.88 9.07 -6.39
C GLY A 105 3.98 8.75 -5.37
N THR A 106 4.21 9.62 -4.37
CA THR A 106 5.33 9.47 -3.41
C THR A 106 4.91 9.33 -1.95
N GLY A 107 3.61 9.53 -1.65
CA GLY A 107 3.10 9.36 -0.29
C GLY A 107 2.84 7.90 0.08
N GLY A 108 2.50 7.69 1.35
CA GLY A 108 2.22 6.39 1.93
C GLY A 108 1.76 6.50 3.39
N PRO A 109 1.53 5.38 4.07
CA PRO A 109 0.87 5.33 5.38
C PRO A 109 1.84 5.59 6.55
N GLY A 110 3.06 6.03 6.27
CA GLY A 110 4.09 6.29 7.27
C GLY A 110 5.01 5.12 7.60
N TYR A 111 4.77 3.94 7.02
CA TYR A 111 5.59 2.73 7.19
C TYR A 111 5.75 1.97 5.86
N GLN A 112 6.58 0.93 5.88
CA GLN A 112 6.76 -0.01 4.77
C GLN A 112 6.76 -1.46 5.24
N PHE A 113 6.47 -2.39 4.34
CA PHE A 113 6.52 -3.83 4.61
C PHE A 113 6.98 -4.64 3.39
N ILE A 114 7.27 -5.92 3.65
CA ILE A 114 7.87 -6.88 2.71
C ILE A 114 6.95 -7.20 1.51
N ASP A 115 7.52 -7.74 0.44
CA ASP A 115 6.75 -8.35 -0.65
C ASP A 115 6.30 -9.78 -0.30
N GLU A 116 5.18 -10.22 -0.85
CA GLU A 116 4.63 -11.57 -0.65
C GLU A 116 4.37 -12.21 -2.02
N PHE A 117 5.11 -13.26 -2.36
CA PHE A 117 5.01 -13.94 -3.64
C PHE A 117 4.67 -15.42 -3.46
N LYS A 118 3.78 -15.93 -4.31
CA LYS A 118 3.38 -17.35 -4.34
C LYS A 118 3.56 -17.91 -5.74
N GLU A 119 4.07 -19.14 -5.82
CA GLU A 119 4.22 -19.83 -7.10
C GLU A 119 2.87 -19.95 -7.82
N GLY A 120 2.86 -19.68 -9.13
CA GLY A 120 1.65 -19.72 -9.96
C GLY A 120 0.71 -18.52 -9.82
N VAL A 121 0.93 -17.60 -8.88
CA VAL A 121 0.18 -16.34 -8.80
C VAL A 121 0.91 -15.26 -9.59
N VAL A 122 0.37 -14.92 -10.76
CA VAL A 122 1.03 -14.09 -11.78
C VAL A 122 0.04 -13.15 -12.48
N PHE A 123 0.55 -12.16 -13.20
CA PHE A 123 -0.23 -11.19 -13.98
C PHE A 123 -0.58 -11.72 -15.37
N ASP A 124 -1.37 -12.79 -15.43
CA ASP A 124 -1.77 -13.50 -16.67
C ASP A 124 -3.15 -13.08 -17.21
N LYS A 125 -3.81 -12.12 -16.55
CA LYS A 125 -5.11 -11.58 -16.95
C LYS A 125 -5.27 -10.13 -16.49
N LYS A 126 -6.33 -9.49 -16.99
CA LYS A 126 -6.79 -8.19 -16.52
C LYS A 126 -7.44 -8.29 -15.13
N GLY A 127 -7.55 -7.15 -14.45
CA GLY A 127 -8.28 -7.05 -13.19
C GLY A 127 -7.52 -7.58 -11.98
N ILE A 128 -6.21 -7.76 -12.09
CA ILE A 128 -5.36 -8.17 -10.96
C ILE A 128 -5.09 -6.96 -10.08
N LEU A 129 -5.34 -7.11 -8.78
CA LEU A 129 -5.04 -6.12 -7.74
C LEU A 129 -3.67 -6.43 -7.13
N ALA A 130 -2.79 -5.43 -7.12
CA ALA A 130 -1.44 -5.57 -6.61
C ALA A 130 -0.88 -4.30 -5.97
N MET A 131 0.14 -4.46 -5.12
CA MET A 131 0.82 -3.36 -4.46
C MET A 131 1.76 -2.61 -5.41
N ALA A 132 1.66 -1.28 -5.41
CA ALA A 132 2.72 -0.45 -5.98
C ALA A 132 3.87 -0.33 -4.98
N ASN A 133 5.11 -0.36 -5.48
CA ASN A 133 6.31 -0.24 -4.66
C ASN A 133 7.40 0.56 -5.41
N ALA A 134 8.44 0.95 -4.67
CA ALA A 134 9.62 1.66 -5.19
C ALA A 134 10.87 0.76 -5.23
N GLY A 135 10.66 -0.56 -5.39
CA GLY A 135 11.66 -1.61 -5.25
C GLY A 135 11.30 -2.63 -4.17
N PRO A 136 12.12 -3.68 -4.00
CA PRO A 136 11.83 -4.75 -3.05
C PRO A 136 11.58 -4.25 -1.63
N GLU A 137 10.58 -4.83 -0.97
CA GLU A 137 10.21 -4.58 0.44
C GLU A 137 9.85 -3.12 0.76
N THR A 138 9.23 -2.43 -0.21
CA THR A 138 8.80 -1.03 -0.05
C THR A 138 7.29 -0.83 -0.18
N ASN A 139 6.51 -1.88 0.05
CA ASN A 139 5.05 -1.81 0.05
C ASN A 139 4.55 -0.85 1.13
N GLY A 140 3.45 -0.15 0.86
CA GLY A 140 2.84 0.82 1.75
C GLY A 140 1.33 0.83 1.59
N SER A 141 0.76 1.93 1.08
CA SER A 141 -0.69 2.03 0.85
C SER A 141 -1.07 2.10 -0.63
N GLN A 142 -0.11 2.32 -1.52
CA GLN A 142 -0.41 2.46 -2.95
C GLN A 142 -0.66 1.09 -3.58
N PHE A 143 -1.72 1.00 -4.37
CA PHE A 143 -2.11 -0.21 -5.09
C PHE A 143 -2.48 0.13 -6.53
N PHE A 144 -2.55 -0.88 -7.39
CA PHE A 144 -3.05 -0.76 -8.75
C PHE A 144 -3.93 -1.94 -9.15
N ILE A 145 -4.79 -1.72 -10.15
CA ILE A 145 -5.61 -2.75 -10.79
C ILE A 145 -5.31 -2.74 -12.30
N THR A 146 -5.02 -3.91 -12.87
CA THR A 146 -4.60 -4.02 -14.29
C THR A 146 -5.77 -3.93 -15.27
N HIS A 147 -5.53 -3.32 -16.44
CA HIS A 147 -6.45 -3.36 -17.59
C HIS A 147 -6.23 -4.57 -18.49
N VAL A 148 -5.00 -5.10 -18.49
CA VAL A 148 -4.54 -6.19 -19.37
C VAL A 148 -3.61 -7.14 -18.62
N GLU A 149 -3.21 -8.24 -19.27
CA GLU A 149 -2.11 -9.07 -18.78
C GLU A 149 -0.79 -8.26 -18.73
N THR A 150 -0.01 -8.43 -17.67
CA THR A 150 1.21 -7.64 -17.46
C THR A 150 2.37 -8.51 -16.92
N PRO A 151 2.77 -9.57 -17.65
CA PRO A 151 3.70 -10.59 -17.14
C PRO A 151 5.09 -10.04 -16.74
N TRP A 152 5.48 -8.86 -17.23
CA TRP A 152 6.73 -8.20 -16.81
C TRP A 152 6.74 -7.71 -15.36
N LEU A 153 5.57 -7.68 -14.70
CA LEU A 153 5.38 -7.35 -13.28
C LEU A 153 5.47 -8.58 -12.36
N ASN A 154 5.49 -9.80 -12.91
CA ASN A 154 5.56 -11.04 -12.13
C ASN A 154 6.74 -11.01 -11.16
N TYR A 155 6.47 -11.33 -9.89
CA TYR A 155 7.45 -11.37 -8.79
C TYR A 155 8.17 -10.04 -8.54
N LYS A 156 7.54 -8.92 -8.92
CA LYS A 156 7.99 -7.55 -8.59
C LYS A 156 6.98 -6.77 -7.78
N HIS A 157 5.71 -7.17 -7.82
CA HIS A 157 4.60 -6.55 -7.11
C HIS A 157 3.75 -7.64 -6.48
N THR A 158 3.44 -7.49 -5.19
CA THR A 158 2.59 -8.44 -4.46
C THR A 158 1.18 -8.41 -5.03
N ILE A 159 0.72 -9.52 -5.62
CA ILE A 159 -0.68 -9.73 -5.99
C ILE A 159 -1.44 -10.14 -4.73
N PHE A 160 -2.55 -9.45 -4.45
CA PHE A 160 -3.33 -9.70 -3.23
C PHE A 160 -4.85 -9.73 -3.45
N GLY A 161 -5.29 -9.68 -4.71
CA GLY A 161 -6.70 -9.83 -5.05
C GLY A 161 -6.95 -9.71 -6.55
N GLU A 162 -8.23 -9.73 -6.93
CA GLU A 162 -8.68 -9.48 -8.29
C GLU A 162 -10.13 -8.99 -8.34
N VAL A 163 -10.53 -8.40 -9.47
CA VAL A 163 -11.94 -8.02 -9.73
C VAL A 163 -12.85 -9.24 -9.78
N VAL A 164 -14.05 -9.11 -9.23
CA VAL A 164 -15.03 -10.21 -9.12
C VAL A 164 -15.65 -10.58 -10.48
N SER A 165 -15.83 -9.61 -11.37
CA SER A 165 -16.55 -9.83 -12.63
C SER A 165 -16.10 -8.92 -13.78
N GLU A 166 -16.51 -9.28 -14.99
CA GLU A 166 -16.37 -8.43 -16.18
C GLU A 166 -17.10 -7.08 -16.06
N ALA A 167 -18.16 -7.01 -15.24
CA ALA A 167 -18.83 -5.73 -14.97
C ALA A 167 -17.94 -4.83 -14.11
N ASP A 168 -17.28 -5.38 -13.09
CA ASP A 168 -16.30 -4.65 -12.27
C ASP A 168 -15.10 -4.21 -13.10
N GLN A 169 -14.61 -5.07 -14.00
CA GLN A 169 -13.54 -4.71 -14.92
C GLN A 169 -13.92 -3.53 -15.82
N LYS A 170 -15.15 -3.47 -16.32
CA LYS A 170 -15.62 -2.30 -17.10
C LYS A 170 -15.60 -1.01 -16.29
N VAL A 171 -15.86 -1.08 -14.98
CA VAL A 171 -15.74 0.08 -14.11
C VAL A 171 -14.26 0.48 -14.00
N VAL A 172 -13.36 -0.47 -13.74
CA VAL A 172 -11.90 -0.25 -13.75
C VAL A 172 -11.45 0.44 -15.05
N ASP A 173 -11.85 -0.09 -16.20
CA ASP A 173 -11.52 0.43 -17.55
C ASP A 173 -12.08 1.85 -17.79
N SER A 174 -13.11 2.26 -17.04
CA SER A 174 -13.72 3.59 -17.17
C SER A 174 -13.12 4.65 -16.23
N VAL A 175 -12.33 4.23 -15.23
CA VAL A 175 -11.65 5.13 -14.29
C VAL A 175 -10.71 6.05 -15.05
N LYS A 176 -10.75 7.34 -14.72
CA LYS A 176 -9.86 8.35 -15.28
C LYS A 176 -8.89 8.86 -14.23
N GLN A 177 -7.74 9.35 -14.68
CA GLN A 177 -6.78 9.97 -13.78
C GLN A 177 -7.42 11.13 -13.02
N GLY A 178 -7.30 11.11 -11.70
CA GLY A 178 -7.88 12.09 -10.79
C GLY A 178 -9.30 11.76 -10.29
N ASP A 179 -9.95 10.70 -10.80
CA ASP A 179 -11.14 10.15 -10.17
C ASP A 179 -10.80 9.71 -8.72
N ILE A 180 -11.77 9.82 -7.83
CA ILE A 180 -11.58 9.57 -6.39
C ILE A 180 -12.10 8.20 -5.98
N ILE A 181 -11.46 7.64 -4.96
CA ILE A 181 -12.00 6.58 -4.12
C ILE A 181 -12.89 7.28 -3.10
N GLU A 182 -14.20 7.12 -3.20
CA GLU A 182 -15.12 7.71 -2.22
C GLU A 182 -14.98 7.02 -0.86
N ARG A 183 -14.92 5.69 -0.89
CA ARG A 183 -14.60 4.81 0.24
C ARG A 183 -14.26 3.41 -0.24
N ILE A 184 -13.69 2.60 0.66
CA ILE A 184 -13.51 1.16 0.47
C ILE A 184 -14.24 0.44 1.59
N GLU A 185 -15.15 -0.48 1.23
CA GLU A 185 -15.89 -1.32 2.16
C GLU A 185 -15.25 -2.72 2.18
N ILE A 186 -14.90 -3.25 3.36
CA ILE A 186 -14.38 -4.61 3.52
C ILE A 186 -15.49 -5.51 4.07
N THR A 187 -15.66 -6.69 3.47
CA THR A 187 -16.72 -7.66 3.85
C THR A 187 -16.18 -9.09 3.88
N GLY A 188 -16.94 -10.00 4.50
CA GLY A 188 -16.55 -11.40 4.71
C GLY A 188 -16.11 -11.64 6.15
N ASP A 189 -15.08 -12.47 6.34
CA ASP A 189 -14.60 -12.93 7.65
C ASP A 189 -13.66 -11.90 8.33
N VAL A 190 -14.05 -10.63 8.31
CA VAL A 190 -13.22 -9.47 8.68
C VAL A 190 -12.76 -9.54 10.14
N GLU A 191 -13.71 -9.78 11.05
CA GLU A 191 -13.44 -9.83 12.49
C GLU A 191 -12.49 -10.98 12.86
N GLU A 192 -12.71 -12.16 12.27
CA GLU A 192 -11.85 -13.33 12.47
C GLU A 192 -10.43 -13.07 11.93
N PHE A 193 -10.34 -12.43 10.77
CA PHE A 193 -9.06 -12.13 10.15
C PHE A 193 -8.30 -11.05 10.91
N LEU A 194 -8.91 -9.91 11.23
CA LEU A 194 -8.18 -8.77 11.81
C LEU A 194 -7.86 -8.93 13.31
N LYS A 195 -8.68 -9.68 14.06
CA LYS A 195 -8.57 -9.77 15.53
C LYS A 195 -7.93 -11.06 16.04
N ASN A 196 -7.40 -11.91 15.17
CA ASN A 196 -6.56 -13.01 15.65
C ASN A 196 -5.29 -12.46 16.32
N GLU A 197 -4.72 -13.21 17.27
CA GLU A 197 -3.63 -12.72 18.13
C GLU A 197 -2.41 -12.22 17.35
N GLU A 198 -2.05 -12.89 16.25
CA GLU A 198 -0.90 -12.52 15.42
C GLU A 198 -1.15 -11.21 14.66
N ASN A 199 -2.33 -11.06 14.07
CA ASN A 199 -2.70 -9.86 13.32
C ASN A 199 -2.95 -8.65 14.22
N ALA A 200 -3.43 -8.87 15.46
CA ALA A 200 -3.71 -7.82 16.43
C ALA A 200 -2.45 -7.04 16.85
N GLU A 201 -1.30 -7.70 16.98
CA GLU A 201 -0.03 -7.01 17.27
C GLU A 201 0.39 -6.11 16.09
N PHE A 202 0.19 -6.60 14.86
CA PHE A 202 0.55 -5.86 13.66
C PHE A 202 -0.35 -4.64 13.45
N THR A 203 -1.67 -4.79 13.63
CA THR A 203 -2.62 -3.67 13.52
C THR A 203 -2.36 -2.61 14.59
N ALA A 204 -2.02 -3.01 15.82
CA ALA A 204 -1.63 -2.07 16.87
C ALA A 204 -0.40 -1.23 16.50
N GLN A 205 0.61 -1.83 15.86
CA GLN A 205 1.78 -1.09 15.36
C GLN A 205 1.42 -0.13 14.22
N MET A 206 0.52 -0.54 13.32
CA MET A 206 -0.01 0.35 12.29
C MET A 206 -0.75 1.52 12.92
N ASP A 207 -1.58 1.27 13.94
CA ASP A 207 -2.40 2.28 14.58
C ASP A 207 -1.59 3.35 15.30
N GLU A 208 -0.51 2.98 15.98
CA GLU A 208 0.41 3.96 16.58
C GLU A 208 0.93 4.97 15.53
N ILE A 209 1.28 4.47 14.34
CA ILE A 209 1.81 5.31 13.25
C ILE A 209 0.68 6.13 12.62
N LEU A 210 -0.46 5.51 12.35
CA LEU A 210 -1.61 6.14 11.72
C LEU A 210 -2.23 7.23 12.61
N ASP A 211 -2.33 7.01 13.92
CA ASP A 211 -2.82 8.01 14.87
C ASP A 211 -1.90 9.22 14.95
N SER A 212 -0.58 8.99 14.84
CA SER A 212 0.39 10.08 14.83
C SER A 212 0.39 10.88 13.53
N GLN A 213 0.20 10.25 12.37
CA GLN A 213 0.36 10.89 11.06
C GLN A 213 -0.96 11.33 10.43
N PHE A 214 -2.06 10.65 10.78
CA PHE A 214 -3.40 10.84 10.22
C PHE A 214 -4.45 10.85 11.36
N PRO A 215 -4.41 11.85 12.26
CA PRO A 215 -5.20 11.85 13.50
C PRO A 215 -6.73 11.92 13.30
N ASN A 216 -7.19 12.17 12.06
CA ASN A 216 -8.61 12.26 11.73
C ASN A 216 -9.20 10.94 11.20
N LEU A 217 -8.39 9.88 11.11
CA LEU A 217 -8.88 8.56 10.70
C LEU A 217 -9.80 7.96 11.77
N VAL A 218 -10.70 7.09 11.31
CA VAL A 218 -11.57 6.33 12.20
C VAL A 218 -10.71 5.43 13.09
N GLN A 219 -11.09 5.32 14.35
CA GLN A 219 -10.53 4.35 15.30
C GLN A 219 -11.26 3.02 15.09
N TYR A 220 -10.52 1.94 14.87
CA TYR A 220 -11.06 0.62 14.57
C TYR A 220 -10.48 -0.42 15.54
#